data_AF-A0A919H5T9-F1
#
_entry.id   AF-A0A919H5T9-F1
#
_cell.length_a   1.000
_cell.length_b   1.000
_cell.length_c   1.000
_cell.angle_alpha   90.00
_cell.angle_beta   90.00
_cell.angle_gamma   90.00
#
_symmetry.space_group_name_H-M   'P 1'
#
loop_
_entity.id
_entity.type
_entity.pdbx_description
1 polymer ?
#
loop_
_entity_poly.entity_id
_entity_poly.type
_entity_poly.pdbx_seq_one_letter_code
_entity_poly.pdbx_strand_id
1 'polypeptide(L)'
;MSNQPAQQPFDPPPAQRPPTGSGARGKQPAPAGSSPDGAAPTDGAAAPVFAVDGLWKVFGPKPARVPSDPELAGLDPAALRSRTGCTAAVHDVSFSVRKGEVFVVMGLSGSGKSTLVRCLTRLIEPTAGSIAIEGENVREMDRTSLRELRRHRAAMVFQHFGLLPHRSVLDNVAYGLQIQGMPRAQRRERAAEMVAKVGLDGLEQRRPGELSGGQQQRVGLARALAVDPQVLLFDEPFSALDPLIRRDMQEEVIRLHREEGRTMVFITHDLSEALRLGDRIALMRDGRIVQLGTPEEIVGSPADDYVRDFVRDVPREQVLTVRTAMRPADPDETDRGPAITPGATVSEAIGEVARTGFPVRVMQDGRCLGVVDHERLLEVIAANGSGSGNGNGNGDGGGPGHRGAGGAGGLKHAAPDGREVA
;
A
#
# COMPACT_ATOMS: atom_id res chain seq x y z
N MET A 1 -67.02 21.65 -15.91
CA MET A 1 -68.21 22.19 -15.21
C MET A 1 -68.56 21.25 -14.06
N SER A 2 -69.08 21.79 -12.95
CA SER A 2 -69.79 21.15 -11.81
C SER A 2 -69.40 19.71 -11.39
N ASN A 3 -68.94 19.47 -10.17
CA ASN A 3 -69.85 19.40 -9.01
C ASN A 3 -69.25 19.74 -7.62
N GLN A 4 -70.14 20.10 -6.70
CA GLN A 4 -70.02 20.36 -5.24
C GLN A 4 -71.41 20.08 -4.60
N PRO A 5 -71.65 20.19 -3.26
CA PRO A 5 -70.79 20.44 -2.09
C PRO A 5 -70.56 19.09 -1.31
N ALA A 6 -70.51 18.89 0.02
CA ALA A 6 -70.66 19.63 1.29
C ALA A 6 -69.81 18.91 2.38
N GLN A 7 -69.05 19.57 3.27
CA GLN A 7 -69.36 20.21 4.57
C GLN A 7 -69.68 19.28 5.77
N GLN A 8 -69.29 19.74 6.98
CA GLN A 8 -69.05 18.97 8.22
C GLN A 8 -70.19 19.10 9.27
N PRO A 9 -70.06 18.53 10.49
CA PRO A 9 -69.52 19.35 11.60
C PRO A 9 -68.62 18.62 12.64
N PHE A 10 -68.08 19.40 13.60
CA PHE A 10 -67.45 18.99 14.88
C PHE A 10 -68.55 18.56 15.91
N ASP A 11 -68.35 18.15 17.18
CA ASP A 11 -67.28 18.40 18.20
C ASP A 11 -67.19 17.26 19.30
N PRO A 12 -66.75 17.39 20.60
CA PRO A 12 -65.70 16.49 21.13
C PRO A 12 -66.07 15.62 22.40
N PRO A 13 -65.32 15.49 23.54
CA PRO A 13 -64.99 14.17 24.11
C PRO A 13 -65.42 13.91 25.58
N PRO A 14 -65.03 12.75 26.17
CA PRO A 14 -64.65 12.69 27.59
C PRO A 14 -63.30 11.96 27.85
N ALA A 15 -62.86 11.89 29.12
CA ALA A 15 -61.50 11.46 29.51
C ALA A 15 -61.43 10.67 30.84
N GLN A 16 -60.21 10.27 31.22
CA GLN A 16 -59.71 9.83 32.56
C GLN A 16 -59.70 8.32 32.96
N ARG A 17 -58.54 7.69 32.72
CA ARG A 17 -57.62 7.03 33.70
C ARG A 17 -58.06 5.80 34.58
N PRO A 18 -57.09 5.04 35.17
CA PRO A 18 -57.21 3.58 35.44
C PRO A 18 -57.37 3.19 36.93
N PRO A 19 -57.28 1.88 37.28
CA PRO A 19 -56.07 1.44 38.01
C PRO A 19 -55.59 -0.03 37.83
N THR A 20 -54.31 -0.27 38.18
CA THR A 20 -53.69 -1.50 38.79
C THR A 20 -53.74 -2.89 38.13
N GLY A 21 -52.60 -3.63 38.19
CA GLY A 21 -52.55 -5.10 38.01
C GLY A 21 -51.14 -5.69 37.85
N SER A 22 -50.56 -6.28 38.91
CA SER A 22 -49.23 -6.93 38.90
C SER A 22 -49.25 -8.34 38.29
N GLY A 23 -48.14 -8.82 37.71
CA GLY A 23 -48.02 -10.20 37.20
C GLY A 23 -46.63 -10.58 36.65
N ALA A 24 -45.68 -10.92 37.52
CA ALA A 24 -44.33 -11.32 37.11
C ALA A 24 -44.15 -12.84 36.93
N ARG A 25 -43.59 -13.24 35.77
CA ARG A 25 -42.94 -14.52 35.38
C ARG A 25 -42.33 -14.27 33.98
N GLY A 26 -41.20 -14.82 33.56
CA GLY A 26 -40.19 -15.66 34.21
C GLY A 26 -39.29 -16.23 33.10
N LYS A 27 -38.07 -15.69 32.92
CA LYS A 27 -37.16 -16.06 31.82
C LYS A 27 -36.18 -17.17 32.23
N GLN A 28 -36.07 -18.22 31.43
CA GLN A 28 -34.85 -19.03 31.28
C GLN A 28 -34.60 -19.32 29.78
N PRO A 29 -33.35 -19.64 29.37
CA PRO A 29 -32.90 -19.45 27.98
C PRO A 29 -32.69 -20.76 27.19
N ALA A 30 -32.51 -20.59 25.88
CA ALA A 30 -32.01 -21.59 24.92
C ALA A 30 -31.05 -20.86 23.94
N PRO A 31 -30.16 -21.54 23.20
CA PRO A 31 -28.76 -21.59 23.62
C PRO A 31 -27.80 -20.81 22.69
N ALA A 32 -26.54 -20.69 23.13
CA ALA A 32 -25.50 -19.97 22.40
C ALA A 32 -25.09 -20.66 21.08
N GLY A 33 -24.98 -19.86 20.02
CA GLY A 33 -24.16 -20.17 18.84
C GLY A 33 -23.00 -19.18 18.81
N SER A 34 -21.76 -19.68 18.77
CA SER A 34 -20.56 -18.86 18.84
C SER A 34 -20.13 -18.31 17.47
N SER A 35 -20.09 -16.99 17.33
CA SER A 35 -19.28 -16.30 16.32
C SER A 35 -18.06 -15.69 17.01
N PRO A 36 -16.87 -15.67 16.39
CA PRO A 36 -15.69 -15.08 17.00
C PRO A 36 -15.79 -13.55 16.97
N ASP A 37 -15.68 -12.90 18.13
CA ASP A 37 -15.57 -11.45 18.21
C ASP A 37 -14.27 -10.97 17.55
N GLY A 38 -14.41 -10.20 16.48
CA GLY A 38 -13.33 -9.39 15.92
C GLY A 38 -13.02 -8.23 16.86
N ALA A 39 -12.31 -8.51 17.96
CA ALA A 39 -12.00 -7.54 18.99
C ALA A 39 -11.21 -6.35 18.42
N ALA A 40 -11.87 -5.21 18.26
CA ALA A 40 -11.23 -3.97 17.88
C ALA A 40 -10.20 -3.57 18.96
N PRO A 41 -8.92 -3.33 18.61
CA PRO A 41 -7.89 -3.04 19.60
C PRO A 41 -8.13 -1.66 20.23
N THR A 42 -8.58 -1.66 21.49
CA THR A 42 -8.77 -0.44 22.29
C THR A 42 -7.45 0.06 22.86
N ASP A 43 -6.56 0.51 21.98
CA ASP A 43 -5.54 1.49 22.32
C ASP A 43 -6.08 2.91 22.15
N GLY A 44 -5.50 3.89 22.85
CA GLY A 44 -5.84 5.32 22.74
C GLY A 44 -5.39 5.98 21.42
N ALA A 45 -5.40 5.24 20.32
CA ALA A 45 -4.93 5.70 19.01
C ALA A 45 -5.86 6.78 18.42
N ALA A 46 -5.27 7.80 17.79
CA ALA A 46 -6.03 8.78 17.02
C ALA A 46 -6.78 8.10 15.87
N ALA A 47 -7.99 8.59 15.57
CA ALA A 47 -8.84 8.04 14.52
C ALA A 47 -8.08 7.93 13.17
N PRO A 48 -8.25 6.82 12.42
CA PRO A 48 -7.49 6.59 11.21
C PRO A 48 -7.88 7.57 10.10
N VAL A 49 -6.90 7.98 9.31
CA VAL A 49 -7.07 8.90 8.16
C VAL A 49 -7.76 8.19 7.01
N PHE A 50 -7.48 6.90 6.79
CA PHE A 50 -8.31 6.01 5.98
C PHE A 50 -8.85 4.87 6.85
N ALA A 51 -10.14 4.61 6.77
CA ALA A 51 -10.72 3.32 7.10
C ALA A 51 -11.36 2.72 5.84
N VAL A 52 -11.01 1.48 5.53
CA VAL A 52 -11.47 0.73 4.36
C VAL A 52 -12.02 -0.59 4.88
N ASP A 53 -13.25 -0.92 4.51
CA ASP A 53 -13.90 -2.15 4.98
C ASP A 53 -14.68 -2.86 3.88
N GLY A 54 -14.46 -4.17 3.74
CA GLY A 54 -15.11 -5.06 2.78
C GLY A 54 -15.05 -4.51 1.36
N LEU A 55 -13.93 -3.90 0.94
CA LEU A 55 -13.86 -3.13 -0.30
C LEU A 55 -13.77 -4.05 -1.52
N TRP A 56 -14.69 -3.87 -2.46
CA TRP A 56 -14.70 -4.57 -3.74
C TRP A 56 -14.62 -3.63 -4.93
N LYS A 57 -13.81 -4.03 -5.93
CA LYS A 57 -13.92 -3.51 -7.29
C LYS A 57 -13.93 -4.65 -8.29
N VAL A 58 -15.08 -4.83 -8.93
CA VAL A 58 -15.31 -5.82 -9.98
C VAL A 58 -15.55 -5.09 -11.31
N PHE A 59 -14.87 -5.55 -12.34
CA PHE A 59 -15.07 -5.17 -13.75
C PHE A 59 -15.75 -6.31 -14.50
N GLY A 60 -16.51 -6.01 -15.56
CA GLY A 60 -17.28 -7.00 -16.34
C GLY A 60 -18.80 -6.79 -16.26
N PRO A 61 -19.59 -7.73 -16.79
CA PRO A 61 -21.05 -7.59 -16.87
C PRO A 61 -21.74 -7.83 -15.50
N LYS A 62 -22.66 -6.94 -15.12
CA LYS A 62 -23.46 -7.02 -13.87
C LYS A 62 -22.58 -7.17 -12.60
N PRO A 63 -21.52 -6.35 -12.42
CA PRO A 63 -20.43 -6.61 -11.47
C PRO A 63 -20.85 -6.65 -10.00
N ALA A 64 -21.96 -5.98 -9.64
CA ALA A 64 -22.52 -5.98 -8.29
C ALA A 64 -23.02 -7.37 -7.83
N ARG A 65 -23.24 -8.32 -8.74
CA ARG A 65 -23.63 -9.70 -8.37
C ARG A 65 -22.52 -10.44 -7.63
N VAL A 66 -21.27 -10.24 -8.02
CA VAL A 66 -20.13 -11.00 -7.46
C VAL A 66 -19.99 -10.84 -5.94
N PRO A 67 -19.96 -9.63 -5.34
CA PRO A 67 -19.95 -9.49 -3.88
C PRO A 67 -21.30 -9.76 -3.20
N SER A 68 -22.39 -9.94 -3.96
CA SER A 68 -23.73 -10.24 -3.42
C SER A 68 -24.05 -11.74 -3.38
N ASP A 69 -23.17 -12.57 -3.92
CA ASP A 69 -23.38 -14.00 -4.15
C ASP A 69 -22.19 -14.78 -3.58
N PRO A 70 -22.35 -15.49 -2.44
CA PRO A 70 -21.27 -16.22 -1.79
C PRO A 70 -20.57 -17.26 -2.70
N GLU A 71 -21.28 -17.87 -3.65
CA GLU A 71 -20.65 -18.79 -4.60
C GLU A 71 -19.68 -18.07 -5.53
N LEU A 72 -20.00 -16.84 -5.94
CA LEU A 72 -19.16 -16.05 -6.85
C LEU A 72 -18.04 -15.32 -6.09
N ALA A 73 -18.32 -14.88 -4.86
CA ALA A 73 -17.33 -14.26 -4.00
C ALA A 73 -16.23 -15.25 -3.56
N GLY A 74 -16.58 -16.53 -3.37
CA GLY A 74 -15.64 -17.59 -3.00
C GLY A 74 -14.69 -18.06 -4.12
N LEU A 75 -14.89 -17.66 -5.37
CA LEU A 75 -14.08 -18.13 -6.50
C LEU A 75 -12.67 -17.53 -6.54
N ASP A 76 -11.74 -18.29 -7.13
CA ASP A 76 -10.49 -17.76 -7.66
C ASP A 76 -10.74 -16.87 -8.90
N PRO A 77 -9.78 -16.01 -9.31
CA PRO A 77 -9.97 -15.08 -10.42
C PRO A 77 -10.23 -15.74 -11.77
N ALA A 78 -9.68 -16.93 -12.03
CA ALA A 78 -9.83 -17.64 -13.29
C ALA A 78 -11.20 -18.32 -13.38
N ALA A 79 -11.65 -18.99 -12.31
CA ALA A 79 -12.99 -19.55 -12.21
C ALA A 79 -14.07 -18.45 -12.25
N LEU A 80 -13.86 -17.32 -11.57
CA LEU A 80 -14.76 -16.16 -11.63
C LEU A 80 -14.88 -15.63 -13.07
N ARG A 81 -13.74 -15.39 -13.73
CA ARG A 81 -13.69 -14.88 -15.10
C ARG A 81 -14.32 -15.85 -16.09
N SER A 82 -14.12 -17.15 -15.90
CA SER A 82 -14.72 -18.22 -16.72
C SER A 82 -16.25 -18.29 -16.54
N ARG A 83 -16.75 -18.33 -15.29
CA ARG A 83 -18.20 -18.43 -15.00
C ARG A 83 -18.99 -17.16 -15.36
N THR A 84 -18.37 -15.98 -15.29
CA THR A 84 -19.12 -14.70 -15.29
C THR A 84 -18.64 -13.64 -16.28
N GLY A 85 -17.46 -13.80 -16.89
CA GLY A 85 -16.79 -12.73 -17.64
C GLY A 85 -16.33 -11.54 -16.78
N CYS A 86 -16.40 -11.63 -15.45
CA CYS A 86 -15.95 -10.58 -14.53
C CYS A 86 -14.53 -10.81 -14.01
N THR A 87 -13.85 -9.71 -13.69
CA THR A 87 -12.57 -9.70 -12.98
C THR A 87 -12.74 -8.90 -11.69
N ALA A 88 -12.54 -9.53 -10.53
CA ALA A 88 -12.36 -8.83 -9.27
C ALA A 88 -10.93 -8.27 -9.22
N ALA A 89 -10.79 -6.95 -9.34
CA ALA A 89 -9.50 -6.25 -9.26
C ALA A 89 -9.20 -5.71 -7.86
N VAL A 90 -10.23 -5.61 -7.01
CA VAL A 90 -10.13 -5.53 -5.54
C VAL A 90 -11.19 -6.48 -4.99
N HIS A 91 -10.80 -7.36 -4.08
CA HIS A 91 -11.62 -8.47 -3.57
C HIS A 91 -11.53 -8.48 -2.05
N ASP A 92 -12.64 -8.10 -1.40
CA ASP A 92 -12.85 -8.11 0.05
C ASP A 92 -11.70 -7.52 0.89
N VAL A 93 -11.26 -6.32 0.52
CA VAL A 93 -10.12 -5.66 1.16
C VAL A 93 -10.58 -4.76 2.32
N SER A 94 -10.14 -5.08 3.55
CA SER A 94 -10.24 -4.21 4.73
C SER A 94 -8.86 -3.81 5.25
N PHE A 95 -8.66 -2.53 5.58
CA PHE A 95 -7.48 -2.01 6.30
C PHE A 95 -7.73 -0.59 6.82
N SER A 96 -6.84 -0.11 7.69
CA SER A 96 -6.81 1.27 8.15
C SER A 96 -5.41 1.87 8.05
N VAL A 97 -5.33 3.18 7.79
CA VAL A 97 -4.08 3.98 7.76
C VAL A 97 -4.16 5.05 8.83
N ARG A 98 -3.18 5.09 9.74
CA ARG A 98 -3.09 6.02 10.86
C ARG A 98 -2.61 7.39 10.38
N LYS A 99 -2.82 8.44 11.18
CA LYS A 99 -2.32 9.78 10.84
C LYS A 99 -0.79 9.82 10.89
N GLY A 100 -0.17 10.31 9.82
CA GLY A 100 1.28 10.41 9.67
C GLY A 100 1.98 9.13 9.21
N GLU A 101 1.23 8.05 8.97
CA GLU A 101 1.75 6.76 8.52
C GLU A 101 2.10 6.76 7.03
N VAL A 102 3.20 6.12 6.65
CA VAL A 102 3.48 5.68 5.28
C VAL A 102 3.01 4.22 5.13
N PHE A 103 1.82 4.06 4.55
CA PHE A 103 1.23 2.75 4.28
C PHE A 103 1.52 2.32 2.84
N VAL A 104 2.31 1.27 2.66
CA VAL A 104 2.73 0.78 1.35
C VAL A 104 1.84 -0.35 0.86
N VAL A 105 1.32 -0.24 -0.36
CA VAL A 105 0.57 -1.29 -1.07
C VAL A 105 1.50 -1.95 -2.08
N MET A 106 1.83 -3.21 -1.84
CA MET A 106 2.82 -3.99 -2.57
C MET A 106 2.17 -5.13 -3.36
N GLY A 107 2.87 -5.68 -4.35
CA GLY A 107 2.45 -6.87 -5.09
C GLY A 107 2.82 -6.80 -6.57
N LEU A 108 2.69 -7.94 -7.26
CA LEU A 108 3.01 -8.08 -8.69
C LEU A 108 2.11 -7.22 -9.59
N SER A 109 2.48 -7.08 -10.87
CA SER A 109 1.59 -6.45 -11.85
C SER A 109 0.25 -7.20 -11.94
N GLY A 110 -0.86 -6.49 -12.12
CA GLY A 110 -2.21 -7.06 -12.15
C GLY A 110 -2.85 -7.35 -10.78
N SER A 111 -2.09 -7.36 -9.68
CA SER A 111 -2.57 -7.72 -8.32
C SER A 111 -3.65 -6.81 -7.70
N GLY A 112 -3.98 -5.68 -8.33
CA GLY A 112 -5.08 -4.79 -7.91
C GLY A 112 -4.67 -3.41 -7.39
N LYS A 113 -3.40 -3.22 -6.99
CA LYS A 113 -2.86 -2.04 -6.28
C LYS A 113 -3.38 -0.68 -6.79
N SER A 114 -3.15 -0.37 -8.06
CA SER A 114 -3.56 0.90 -8.68
C SER A 114 -5.08 1.06 -8.80
N THR A 115 -5.84 -0.05 -8.81
CA THR A 115 -7.31 0.01 -8.71
C THR A 115 -7.74 0.37 -7.30
N LEU A 116 -7.10 -0.20 -6.28
CA LEU A 116 -7.38 0.09 -4.86
C LEU A 116 -7.20 1.58 -4.53
N VAL A 117 -6.04 2.18 -4.82
CA VAL A 117 -5.79 3.61 -4.55
C VAL A 117 -6.71 4.54 -5.34
N ARG A 118 -7.07 4.17 -6.58
CA ARG A 118 -8.06 4.92 -7.37
C ARG A 118 -9.48 4.73 -6.84
N CYS A 119 -9.78 3.68 -6.07
CA CYS A 119 -11.01 3.54 -5.29
C CYS A 119 -10.99 4.41 -4.02
N LEU A 120 -9.86 4.51 -3.31
CA LEU A 120 -9.72 5.39 -2.12
C LEU A 120 -10.08 6.85 -2.42
N THR A 121 -9.62 7.36 -3.57
CA THR A 121 -9.96 8.70 -4.08
C THR A 121 -11.24 8.74 -4.90
N ARG A 122 -11.93 7.59 -5.07
CA ARG A 122 -13.13 7.38 -5.90
C ARG A 122 -12.99 7.82 -7.36
N LEU A 123 -11.76 7.85 -7.88
CA LEU A 123 -11.48 8.00 -9.32
C LEU A 123 -11.97 6.79 -10.12
N ILE A 124 -12.02 5.62 -9.46
CA ILE A 124 -12.76 4.44 -9.88
C ILE A 124 -13.86 4.19 -8.84
N GLU A 125 -15.11 4.05 -9.29
CA GLU A 125 -16.25 3.82 -8.38
C GLU A 125 -16.20 2.40 -7.79
N PRO A 126 -16.20 2.21 -6.46
CA PRO A 126 -16.21 0.89 -5.83
C PRO A 126 -17.53 0.13 -6.05
N THR A 127 -17.43 -1.19 -6.25
CA THR A 127 -18.59 -2.08 -6.44
C THR A 127 -19.33 -2.31 -5.12
N ALA A 128 -18.60 -2.62 -4.04
CA ALA A 128 -19.15 -2.82 -2.69
C ALA A 128 -18.12 -2.38 -1.62
N GLY A 129 -18.48 -2.50 -0.34
CA GLY A 129 -17.67 -2.06 0.80
C GLY A 129 -17.87 -0.60 1.20
N SER A 130 -17.05 -0.13 2.14
CA SER A 130 -17.00 1.26 2.59
C SER A 130 -15.59 1.84 2.53
N ILE A 131 -15.51 3.16 2.42
CA ILE A 131 -14.27 3.94 2.47
C ILE A 131 -14.59 5.21 3.24
N ALA A 132 -13.91 5.44 4.36
CA ALA A 132 -13.99 6.68 5.12
C ALA A 132 -12.65 7.41 5.11
N ILE A 133 -12.68 8.74 4.95
CA ILE A 133 -11.50 9.62 5.08
C ILE A 133 -11.73 10.56 6.26
N GLU A 134 -10.88 10.43 7.29
CA GLU A 134 -11.02 11.12 8.59
C GLU A 134 -12.45 11.00 9.18
N GLY A 135 -13.12 9.88 8.94
CA GLY A 135 -14.49 9.59 9.38
C GLY A 135 -15.60 9.86 8.35
N GLU A 136 -15.34 10.56 7.25
CA GLU A 136 -16.36 10.86 6.22
C GLU A 136 -16.46 9.78 5.13
N ASN A 137 -17.65 9.21 4.91
CA ASN A 137 -17.87 8.16 3.91
C ASN A 137 -17.77 8.68 2.46
N VAL A 138 -16.70 8.31 1.77
CA VAL A 138 -16.36 8.75 0.41
C VAL A 138 -17.35 8.24 -0.65
N ARG A 139 -18.03 7.10 -0.40
CA ARG A 139 -19.04 6.53 -1.33
C ARG A 139 -20.36 7.32 -1.30
N GLU A 140 -20.67 7.94 -0.17
CA GLU A 140 -21.90 8.73 0.03
C GLU A 140 -21.74 10.20 -0.34
N MET A 141 -20.50 10.71 -0.45
CA MET A 141 -20.23 12.07 -0.93
C MET A 141 -20.90 12.36 -2.28
N ASP A 142 -21.45 13.56 -2.41
CA ASP A 142 -21.93 14.10 -3.67
C ASP A 142 -20.77 14.53 -4.60
N ARG A 143 -21.10 15.00 -5.81
CA ARG A 143 -20.12 15.51 -6.78
C ARG A 143 -19.40 16.79 -6.34
N THR A 144 -19.86 17.47 -5.30
CA THR A 144 -19.29 18.71 -4.77
C THR A 144 -18.29 18.39 -3.67
N SER A 145 -18.70 17.69 -2.61
CA SER A 145 -17.82 17.25 -1.52
C SER A 145 -16.66 16.39 -2.02
N LEU A 146 -16.93 15.44 -2.94
CA LEU A 146 -15.88 14.62 -3.56
C LEU A 146 -14.86 15.45 -4.37
N ARG A 147 -15.26 16.63 -4.84
CA ARG A 147 -14.39 17.54 -5.58
C ARG A 147 -13.54 18.38 -4.64
N GLU A 148 -14.08 18.84 -3.52
CA GLU A 148 -13.33 19.59 -2.51
C GLU A 148 -12.34 18.70 -1.74
N LEU A 149 -12.71 17.44 -1.44
CA LEU A 149 -11.81 16.40 -0.95
C LEU A 149 -10.55 16.29 -1.82
N ARG A 150 -10.71 16.19 -3.14
CA ARG A 150 -9.63 16.10 -4.15
C ARG A 150 -8.91 17.42 -4.43
N ARG A 151 -9.38 18.54 -3.88
CA ARG A 151 -8.74 19.86 -4.01
C ARG A 151 -7.88 20.21 -2.81
N HIS A 152 -8.28 19.78 -1.62
CA HIS A 152 -7.71 20.28 -0.36
C HIS A 152 -7.21 19.21 0.61
N ARG A 153 -7.76 17.98 0.56
CA ARG A 153 -7.46 16.95 1.57
C ARG A 153 -6.59 15.83 1.02
N ALA A 154 -6.92 15.31 -0.17
CA ALA A 154 -6.19 14.23 -0.83
C ALA A 154 -5.66 14.63 -2.22
N ALA A 155 -4.36 14.45 -2.45
CA ALA A 155 -3.73 14.58 -3.76
C ALA A 155 -3.15 13.23 -4.24
N MET A 156 -3.13 13.01 -5.56
CA MET A 156 -2.62 11.77 -6.16
C MET A 156 -1.49 12.05 -7.17
N VAL A 157 -0.39 11.31 -7.02
CA VAL A 157 0.72 11.21 -7.99
C VAL A 157 0.54 9.93 -8.80
N PHE A 158 0.42 10.07 -10.12
CA PHE A 158 0.20 8.97 -11.05
C PHE A 158 1.51 8.50 -11.69
N GLN A 159 1.67 7.19 -11.89
CA GLN A 159 2.75 6.52 -12.65
C GLN A 159 3.08 7.19 -13.99
N HIS A 160 2.06 7.73 -14.65
CA HIS A 160 2.21 8.69 -15.74
C HIS A 160 1.76 10.05 -15.24
N PHE A 161 2.72 10.94 -14.98
CA PHE A 161 2.56 12.18 -14.19
C PHE A 161 1.51 13.18 -14.71
N GLY A 162 0.89 12.94 -15.87
CA GLY A 162 -0.24 13.72 -16.35
C GLY A 162 0.07 15.21 -16.44
N LEU A 163 1.28 15.55 -16.87
CA LEU A 163 1.68 16.95 -17.07
C LEU A 163 0.90 17.54 -18.25
N LEU A 164 0.52 18.80 -18.12
CA LEU A 164 -0.18 19.54 -19.16
C LEU A 164 0.88 20.01 -20.19
N PRO A 165 0.94 19.44 -21.40
CA PRO A 165 2.07 19.65 -22.32
C PRO A 165 2.11 21.07 -22.91
N HIS A 166 0.97 21.77 -22.86
CA HIS A 166 0.81 23.15 -23.30
C HIS A 166 1.17 24.19 -22.21
N ARG A 167 1.62 23.75 -21.01
CA ARG A 167 2.05 24.62 -19.91
C ARG A 167 3.53 24.43 -19.62
N SER A 168 4.15 25.42 -18.98
CA SER A 168 5.51 25.29 -18.45
C SER A 168 5.56 24.43 -17.18
N VAL A 169 6.76 24.15 -16.65
CA VAL A 169 6.99 23.58 -15.31
C VAL A 169 6.22 24.37 -14.25
N LEU A 170 6.43 25.69 -14.18
CA LEU A 170 5.83 26.53 -13.16
C LEU A 170 4.30 26.56 -13.24
N ASP A 171 3.74 26.69 -14.45
CA ASP A 171 2.28 26.71 -14.63
C ASP A 171 1.63 25.29 -14.57
N ASN A 172 2.45 24.22 -14.56
CA ASN A 172 2.04 22.87 -14.15
C ASN A 172 1.99 22.74 -12.62
N VAL A 173 3.05 23.13 -11.90
CA VAL A 173 3.10 23.07 -10.44
C VAL A 173 2.03 23.97 -9.82
N ALA A 174 1.86 25.19 -10.33
CA ALA A 174 0.81 26.12 -9.92
C ALA A 174 -0.62 25.71 -10.36
N TYR A 175 -0.81 24.59 -11.07
CA TYR A 175 -2.13 24.20 -11.58
C TYR A 175 -3.13 23.87 -10.46
N GLY A 176 -2.71 23.07 -9.47
CA GLY A 176 -3.59 22.72 -8.34
C GLY A 176 -4.01 23.94 -7.54
N LEU A 177 -3.05 24.82 -7.23
CA LEU A 177 -3.28 26.13 -6.59
C LEU A 177 -4.20 27.04 -7.42
N GLN A 178 -4.12 27.00 -8.76
CA GLN A 178 -5.07 27.69 -9.63
C GLN A 178 -6.50 27.15 -9.49
N ILE A 179 -6.67 25.83 -9.34
CA ILE A 179 -7.99 25.17 -9.18
C ILE A 179 -8.58 25.39 -7.77
N GLN A 180 -7.73 25.55 -6.74
CA GLN A 180 -8.11 26.03 -5.41
C GLN A 180 -8.47 27.54 -5.38
N GLY A 181 -8.24 28.28 -6.47
CA GLY A 181 -8.57 29.71 -6.59
C GLY A 181 -7.48 30.67 -6.09
N MET A 182 -6.28 30.19 -5.73
CA MET A 182 -5.22 31.02 -5.16
C MET A 182 -4.78 32.16 -6.12
N PRO A 183 -4.58 33.40 -5.62
CA PRO A 183 -4.10 34.55 -6.40
C PRO A 183 -2.84 34.26 -7.24
N ARG A 184 -2.75 34.91 -8.42
CA ARG A 184 -1.71 34.62 -9.43
C ARG A 184 -0.27 34.80 -8.93
N ALA A 185 -0.03 35.76 -8.04
CA ALA A 185 1.30 36.01 -7.45
C ALA A 185 1.67 34.87 -6.49
N GLN A 186 0.91 34.72 -5.39
CA GLN A 186 1.09 33.69 -4.37
C GLN A 186 1.25 32.28 -4.94
N ARG A 187 0.42 31.89 -5.94
CA ARG A 187 0.54 30.55 -6.53
C ARG A 187 1.76 30.35 -7.44
N ARG A 188 2.41 31.42 -7.90
CA ARG A 188 3.67 31.34 -8.67
C ARG A 188 4.88 31.39 -7.76
N GLU A 189 4.80 32.14 -6.67
CA GLU A 189 5.75 32.13 -5.56
C GLU A 189 5.83 30.73 -4.92
N ARG A 190 4.72 30.19 -4.42
CA ARG A 190 4.63 28.82 -3.87
C ARG A 190 5.00 27.72 -4.88
N ALA A 191 4.74 27.93 -6.18
CA ALA A 191 5.18 27.00 -7.21
C ALA A 191 6.69 27.09 -7.47
N ALA A 192 7.30 28.27 -7.41
CA ALA A 192 8.75 28.43 -7.54
C ALA A 192 9.50 27.80 -6.34
N GLU A 193 9.00 28.00 -5.11
CA GLU A 193 9.51 27.28 -3.92
C GLU A 193 9.55 25.77 -4.13
N MET A 194 8.48 25.20 -4.69
CA MET A 194 8.36 23.75 -4.90
C MET A 194 9.21 23.25 -6.07
N VAL A 195 9.42 24.06 -7.11
CA VAL A 195 10.35 23.76 -8.21
C VAL A 195 11.80 23.75 -7.71
N ALA A 196 12.16 24.69 -6.84
CA ALA A 196 13.47 24.73 -6.17
C ALA A 196 13.66 23.55 -5.21
N LYS A 197 12.67 23.23 -4.36
CA LYS A 197 12.72 22.06 -3.45
C LYS A 197 12.99 20.74 -4.18
N VAL A 198 12.49 20.55 -5.41
CA VAL A 198 12.76 19.35 -6.21
C VAL A 198 13.97 19.47 -7.14
N GLY A 199 14.80 20.52 -7.01
CA GLY A 199 16.02 20.73 -7.80
C GLY A 199 15.76 20.89 -9.31
N LEU A 200 14.76 21.69 -9.67
CA LEU A 200 14.40 22.02 -11.06
C LEU A 200 14.58 23.53 -11.37
N ASP A 201 15.40 24.23 -10.61
CA ASP A 201 15.77 25.64 -10.80
C ASP A 201 16.29 25.91 -12.22
N GLY A 202 15.88 27.03 -12.81
CA GLY A 202 16.19 27.41 -14.20
C GLY A 202 15.37 26.67 -15.26
N LEU A 203 14.49 25.74 -14.87
CA LEU A 203 13.60 24.99 -15.78
C LEU A 203 12.13 25.47 -15.72
N GLU A 204 11.82 26.53 -14.96
CA GLU A 204 10.47 27.02 -14.66
C GLU A 204 9.61 27.26 -15.91
N GLN A 205 10.25 27.71 -16.99
CA GLN A 205 9.61 28.08 -18.25
C GLN A 205 9.61 26.96 -19.30
N ARG A 206 10.36 25.87 -19.09
CA ARG A 206 10.38 24.70 -19.98
C ARG A 206 9.02 24.01 -19.99
N ARG A 207 8.62 23.44 -21.12
CA ARG A 207 7.45 22.57 -21.25
C ARG A 207 7.83 21.10 -21.02
N PRO A 208 6.88 20.21 -20.65
CA PRO A 208 7.16 18.79 -20.40
C PRO A 208 7.94 18.07 -21.51
N GLY A 209 7.72 18.41 -22.78
CA GLY A 209 8.44 17.83 -23.93
C GLY A 209 9.91 18.26 -24.07
N GLU A 210 10.37 19.23 -23.28
CA GLU A 210 11.78 19.68 -23.22
C GLU A 210 12.55 19.04 -22.04
N LEU A 211 11.91 18.16 -21.28
CA LEU A 211 12.41 17.59 -20.03
C LEU A 211 12.67 16.09 -20.15
N SER A 212 13.73 15.62 -19.48
CA SER A 212 13.96 14.18 -19.30
C SER A 212 12.82 13.53 -18.51
N GLY A 213 12.66 12.21 -18.62
CA GLY A 213 11.66 11.47 -17.85
C GLY A 213 11.73 11.78 -16.35
N GLY A 214 12.93 11.70 -15.76
CA GLY A 214 13.19 12.04 -14.36
C GLY A 214 12.83 13.48 -13.97
N GLN A 215 13.05 14.45 -14.86
CA GLN A 215 12.62 15.84 -14.62
C GLN A 215 11.09 15.95 -14.66
N GLN A 216 10.40 15.29 -15.60
CA GLN A 216 8.93 15.29 -15.66
C GLN A 216 8.30 14.68 -14.40
N GLN A 217 8.92 13.65 -13.80
CA GLN A 217 8.44 13.07 -12.54
C GLN A 217 8.52 14.08 -11.40
N ARG A 218 9.63 14.81 -11.31
CA ARG A 218 9.85 15.86 -10.30
C ARG A 218 8.85 17.03 -10.43
N VAL A 219 8.46 17.41 -11.65
CA VAL A 219 7.34 18.36 -11.87
C VAL A 219 6.01 17.79 -11.36
N GLY A 220 5.76 16.49 -11.57
CA GLY A 220 4.56 15.79 -11.10
C GLY A 220 4.47 15.73 -9.57
N LEU A 221 5.59 15.42 -8.91
CA LEU A 221 5.75 15.44 -7.45
C LEU A 221 5.56 16.85 -6.89
N ALA A 222 6.31 17.84 -7.39
CA ALA A 222 6.21 19.23 -6.96
C ALA A 222 4.77 19.78 -7.08
N ARG A 223 4.04 19.42 -8.14
CA ARG A 223 2.62 19.79 -8.31
C ARG A 223 1.69 19.19 -7.25
N ALA A 224 1.97 17.97 -6.78
CA ALA A 224 1.18 17.33 -5.73
C ALA A 224 1.51 17.87 -4.33
N LEU A 225 2.77 18.24 -4.10
CA LEU A 225 3.22 18.86 -2.84
C LEU A 225 2.79 20.35 -2.73
N ALA A 226 2.77 21.09 -3.85
CA ALA A 226 2.46 22.52 -3.85
C ALA A 226 1.05 22.86 -3.35
N VAL A 227 0.08 21.95 -3.46
CA VAL A 227 -1.29 22.14 -2.95
C VAL A 227 -1.45 21.85 -1.46
N ASP A 228 -0.37 21.45 -0.79
CA ASP A 228 -0.28 21.19 0.65
C ASP A 228 -1.35 20.22 1.21
N PRO A 229 -1.46 19.00 0.65
CA PRO A 229 -2.53 18.07 1.01
C PRO A 229 -2.23 17.36 2.36
N GLN A 230 -3.28 17.10 3.13
CA GLN A 230 -3.21 16.29 4.35
C GLN A 230 -2.81 14.83 4.05
N VAL A 231 -3.19 14.35 2.87
CA VAL A 231 -3.02 12.98 2.40
C VAL A 231 -2.40 12.94 1.00
N LEU A 232 -1.30 12.22 0.87
CA LEU A 232 -0.66 11.94 -0.42
C LEU A 232 -0.90 10.49 -0.82
N LEU A 233 -1.30 10.28 -2.07
CA LEU A 233 -1.43 8.94 -2.66
C LEU A 233 -0.50 8.81 -3.86
N PHE A 234 0.36 7.80 -3.84
CA PHE A 234 1.35 7.54 -4.89
C PHE A 234 1.06 6.21 -5.60
N ASP A 235 1.12 6.23 -6.93
CA ASP A 235 0.78 5.09 -7.79
C ASP A 235 2.01 4.74 -8.65
N GLU A 236 2.90 3.89 -8.11
CA GLU A 236 4.22 3.54 -8.68
C GLU A 236 5.04 4.77 -9.14
N PRO A 237 5.27 5.76 -8.27
CA PRO A 237 5.72 7.09 -8.66
C PRO A 237 7.18 7.16 -9.12
N PHE A 238 7.99 6.13 -8.84
CA PHE A 238 9.43 6.08 -9.15
C PHE A 238 9.80 4.96 -10.12
N SER A 239 8.82 4.20 -10.64
CA SER A 239 9.06 2.99 -11.46
C SER A 239 9.82 3.27 -12.77
N ALA A 240 9.69 4.48 -13.30
CA ALA A 240 10.38 4.94 -14.51
C ALA A 240 11.54 5.92 -14.23
N LEU A 241 12.08 5.92 -13.00
CA LEU A 241 13.32 6.62 -12.65
C LEU A 241 14.54 5.72 -12.82
N ASP A 242 15.66 6.33 -13.21
CA ASP A 242 17.00 5.76 -13.04
C ASP A 242 17.32 5.56 -11.54
N PRO A 243 18.28 4.69 -11.19
CA PRO A 243 18.54 4.33 -9.79
C PRO A 243 18.99 5.50 -8.89
N LEU A 244 19.63 6.53 -9.45
CA LEU A 244 20.13 7.67 -8.66
C LEU A 244 18.97 8.63 -8.34
N ILE A 245 18.26 9.11 -9.36
CA ILE A 245 17.10 10.00 -9.13
C ILE A 245 16.00 9.29 -8.35
N ARG A 246 15.85 7.96 -8.49
CA ARG A 246 14.97 7.15 -7.62
C ARG A 246 15.34 7.29 -6.15
N ARG A 247 16.62 7.12 -5.82
CA ARG A 247 17.11 7.23 -4.45
C ARG A 247 16.89 8.63 -3.87
N ASP A 248 17.20 9.66 -4.65
CA ASP A 248 17.04 11.06 -4.25
C ASP A 248 15.57 11.39 -3.94
N MET A 249 14.64 10.90 -4.78
CA MET A 249 13.20 11.14 -4.60
C MET A 249 12.58 10.31 -3.46
N GLN A 250 13.10 9.13 -3.18
CA GLN A 250 12.78 8.39 -1.95
C GLN A 250 13.27 9.16 -0.71
N GLU A 251 14.48 9.75 -0.75
CA GLU A 251 15.02 10.52 0.36
C GLU A 251 14.21 11.80 0.63
N GLU A 252 13.75 12.49 -0.41
CA GLU A 252 12.82 13.63 -0.27
C GLU A 252 11.45 13.20 0.30
N VAL A 253 10.89 12.05 -0.10
CA VAL A 253 9.64 11.53 0.49
C VAL A 253 9.80 11.16 1.97
N ILE A 254 10.92 10.51 2.34
CA ILE A 254 11.27 10.22 3.75
C ILE A 254 11.40 11.53 4.53
N ARG A 255 12.04 12.55 3.95
CA ARG A 255 12.22 13.87 4.56
C ARG A 255 10.88 14.56 4.82
N LEU A 256 9.98 14.58 3.83
CA LEU A 256 8.63 15.14 3.95
C LEU A 256 7.76 14.42 4.99
N HIS A 257 7.85 13.09 5.08
CA HIS A 257 7.17 12.33 6.13
C HIS A 257 7.73 12.70 7.54
N ARG A 258 9.06 12.72 7.71
CA ARG A 258 9.71 13.01 9.00
C ARG A 258 9.56 14.45 9.48
N GLU A 259 9.63 15.42 8.59
CA GLU A 259 9.53 16.85 8.94
C GLU A 259 8.08 17.34 9.05
N GLU A 260 7.19 16.92 8.15
CA GLU A 260 5.85 17.49 8.00
C GLU A 260 4.73 16.55 8.49
N GLY A 261 5.05 15.30 8.90
CA GLY A 261 4.10 14.37 9.50
C GLY A 261 2.94 13.96 8.59
N ARG A 262 3.14 14.00 7.26
CA ARG A 262 2.09 13.72 6.27
C ARG A 262 1.71 12.24 6.25
N THR A 263 0.43 11.98 6.06
CA THR A 263 -0.08 10.62 5.83
C THR A 263 0.10 10.25 4.35
N MET A 264 0.69 9.10 4.07
CA MET A 264 1.00 8.67 2.70
C MET A 264 0.50 7.26 2.42
N VAL A 265 -0.17 7.06 1.29
CA VAL A 265 -0.49 5.73 0.75
C VAL A 265 0.33 5.53 -0.52
N PHE A 266 1.23 4.55 -0.51
CA PHE A 266 2.27 4.43 -1.53
C PHE A 266 2.17 3.08 -2.25
N ILE A 267 2.01 3.05 -3.57
CA ILE A 267 2.07 1.80 -4.34
C ILE A 267 3.46 1.62 -4.93
N THR A 268 4.04 0.42 -4.78
CA THR A 268 5.19 -0.02 -5.58
C THR A 268 5.17 -1.53 -5.83
N HIS A 269 6.03 -1.99 -6.74
CA HIS A 269 6.38 -3.38 -6.96
C HIS A 269 7.82 -3.71 -6.50
N ASP A 270 8.63 -2.72 -6.12
CA ASP A 270 10.02 -2.87 -5.64
C ASP A 270 10.04 -3.07 -4.11
N LEU A 271 10.41 -4.25 -3.65
CA LEU A 271 10.40 -4.59 -2.21
C LEU A 271 11.36 -3.71 -1.40
N SER A 272 12.53 -3.39 -1.96
CA SER A 272 13.53 -2.51 -1.35
C SER A 272 12.94 -1.12 -1.04
N GLU A 273 12.07 -0.62 -1.92
CA GLU A 273 11.37 0.65 -1.73
C GLU A 273 10.31 0.56 -0.61
N ALA A 274 9.54 -0.52 -0.53
CA ALA A 274 8.55 -0.71 0.54
C ALA A 274 9.21 -0.84 1.92
N LEU A 275 10.30 -1.61 2.02
CA LEU A 275 11.08 -1.78 3.26
C LEU A 275 11.76 -0.48 3.70
N ARG A 276 12.11 0.40 2.76
CA ARG A 276 12.76 1.69 3.04
C ARG A 276 11.79 2.82 3.38
N LEU A 277 10.59 2.81 2.81
CA LEU A 277 9.61 3.89 2.96
C LEU A 277 8.50 3.60 3.98
N GLY A 278 8.09 2.34 4.14
CA GLY A 278 6.82 2.00 4.78
C GLY A 278 6.90 1.70 6.27
N ASP A 279 6.04 2.33 7.07
CA ASP A 279 5.76 1.92 8.45
C ASP A 279 5.03 0.56 8.47
N ARG A 280 4.11 0.38 7.52
CA ARG A 280 3.33 -0.85 7.29
C ARG A 280 3.22 -1.12 5.81
N ILE A 281 3.28 -2.40 5.44
CA ILE A 281 3.17 -2.92 4.08
C ILE A 281 1.97 -3.86 4.02
N ALA A 282 1.10 -3.66 3.04
CA ALA A 282 0.05 -4.58 2.63
C ALA A 282 0.42 -5.22 1.29
N LEU A 283 0.81 -6.50 1.32
CA LEU A 283 1.13 -7.28 0.14
C LEU A 283 -0.17 -7.80 -0.50
N MET A 284 -0.36 -7.53 -1.79
CA MET A 284 -1.53 -7.92 -2.57
C MET A 284 -1.24 -9.02 -3.59
N ARG A 285 -2.18 -9.97 -3.71
CA ARG A 285 -2.26 -10.98 -4.76
C ARG A 285 -3.72 -11.09 -5.18
N ASP A 286 -4.00 -11.15 -6.48
CA ASP A 286 -5.33 -11.44 -7.02
C ASP A 286 -6.48 -10.56 -6.47
N GLY A 287 -6.20 -9.27 -6.25
CA GLY A 287 -7.15 -8.29 -5.73
C GLY A 287 -7.34 -8.32 -4.20
N ARG A 288 -6.81 -9.32 -3.51
CA ARG A 288 -6.86 -9.49 -2.05
C ARG A 288 -5.55 -9.00 -1.41
N ILE A 289 -5.59 -8.67 -0.12
CA ILE A 289 -4.39 -8.58 0.72
C ILE A 289 -4.06 -10.00 1.21
N VAL A 290 -2.80 -10.44 1.08
CA VAL A 290 -2.33 -11.75 1.58
C VAL A 290 -1.57 -11.65 2.90
N GLN A 291 -0.88 -10.53 3.14
CA GLN A 291 -0.31 -10.20 4.44
C GLN A 291 -0.30 -8.69 4.61
N LEU A 292 -0.54 -8.25 5.84
CA LEU A 292 -0.41 -6.86 6.27
C LEU A 292 0.43 -6.86 7.55
N GLY A 293 1.49 -6.06 7.60
CA GLY A 293 2.37 -5.95 8.77
C GLY A 293 3.43 -4.86 8.61
N THR A 294 4.34 -4.76 9.57
CA THR A 294 5.57 -3.94 9.46
C THR A 294 6.56 -4.59 8.47
N PRO A 295 7.59 -3.85 8.00
CA PRO A 295 8.72 -4.44 7.27
C PRO A 295 9.34 -5.67 7.96
N GLU A 296 9.48 -5.61 9.30
CA GLU A 296 10.00 -6.70 10.12
C GLU A 296 9.06 -7.91 10.19
N GLU A 297 7.74 -7.71 10.27
CA GLU A 297 6.76 -8.80 10.25
C GLU A 297 6.71 -9.51 8.89
N ILE A 298 6.75 -8.73 7.80
CA ILE A 298 6.70 -9.22 6.40
C ILE A 298 7.92 -10.08 6.07
N VAL A 299 9.13 -9.63 6.44
CA VAL A 299 10.38 -10.38 6.20
C VAL A 299 10.60 -11.46 7.26
N GLY A 300 10.36 -11.13 8.53
CA GLY A 300 10.56 -12.02 9.67
C GLY A 300 9.65 -13.24 9.64
N SER A 301 8.34 -13.02 9.46
CA SER A 301 7.27 -14.01 9.53
C SER A 301 6.34 -13.96 8.30
N PRO A 302 6.80 -14.42 7.12
CA PRO A 302 5.97 -14.51 5.92
C PRO A 302 4.81 -15.50 6.10
N ALA A 303 3.58 -15.05 5.81
CA ALA A 303 2.34 -15.74 6.13
C ALA A 303 1.98 -16.91 5.20
N ASP A 304 2.40 -16.86 3.93
CA ASP A 304 2.33 -17.99 3.00
C ASP A 304 3.64 -18.09 2.17
N ASP A 305 3.78 -19.16 1.39
CA ASP A 305 5.01 -19.39 0.63
C ASP A 305 5.20 -18.39 -0.53
N TYR A 306 4.15 -17.71 -0.98
CA TYR A 306 4.27 -16.61 -1.93
C TYR A 306 4.86 -15.36 -1.26
N VAL A 307 4.49 -15.05 0.00
CA VAL A 307 5.20 -13.99 0.75
C VAL A 307 6.65 -14.41 0.97
N ARG A 308 6.90 -15.68 1.33
CA ARG A 308 8.25 -16.23 1.55
C ARG A 308 9.13 -16.10 0.31
N ASP A 309 8.60 -16.43 -0.88
CA ASP A 309 9.29 -16.24 -2.14
C ASP A 309 9.47 -14.77 -2.50
N PHE A 310 8.50 -13.91 -2.19
CA PHE A 310 8.59 -12.47 -2.45
C PHE A 310 9.69 -11.80 -1.61
N VAL A 311 9.92 -12.24 -0.36
CA VAL A 311 10.97 -11.71 0.53
C VAL A 311 12.30 -12.47 0.49
N ARG A 312 12.44 -13.49 -0.38
CA ARG A 312 13.55 -14.44 -0.43
C ARG A 312 14.93 -13.78 -0.52
N ASP A 313 15.07 -12.78 -1.38
CA ASP A 313 16.35 -12.11 -1.68
C ASP A 313 16.59 -10.85 -0.83
N VAL A 314 15.79 -10.63 0.23
CA VAL A 314 15.97 -9.50 1.15
C VAL A 314 17.13 -9.79 2.13
N PRO A 315 18.09 -8.86 2.29
CA PRO A 315 19.09 -8.96 3.35
C PRO A 315 18.42 -8.77 4.73
N ARG A 316 18.06 -9.87 5.39
CA ARG A 316 17.31 -9.87 6.66
C ARG A 316 17.97 -9.03 7.74
N GLU A 317 19.30 -8.96 7.76
CA GLU A 317 20.05 -8.19 8.74
C GLU A 317 19.82 -6.66 8.65
N GLN A 318 19.32 -6.17 7.51
CA GLN A 318 19.00 -4.76 7.29
C GLN A 318 17.54 -4.40 7.63
N VAL A 319 16.71 -5.38 7.96
CA VAL A 319 15.26 -5.21 8.23
C VAL A 319 14.87 -5.71 9.62
N LEU A 320 15.43 -6.83 10.07
CA LEU A 320 15.14 -7.39 11.39
C LEU A 320 15.85 -6.56 12.47
N THR A 321 15.15 -6.33 13.56
CA THR A 321 15.66 -5.57 14.71
C THR A 321 16.37 -6.48 15.71
N VAL A 322 17.24 -5.88 16.53
CA VAL A 322 17.88 -6.56 17.64
C VAL A 322 16.89 -7.14 18.65
N ARG A 323 15.69 -6.55 18.80
CA ARG A 323 14.61 -7.09 19.65
C ARG A 323 14.18 -8.49 19.22
N THR A 324 14.20 -8.77 17.91
CA THR A 324 13.78 -10.07 17.34
C THR A 324 14.94 -11.07 17.29
N ALA A 325 16.19 -10.59 17.32
CA ALA A 325 17.39 -11.44 17.31
C ALA A 325 17.95 -11.79 18.70
N MET A 326 17.60 -11.04 19.76
CA MET A 326 18.19 -11.16 21.09
C MET A 326 17.84 -12.46 21.83
N ARG A 327 18.75 -12.88 22.70
CA ARG A 327 18.54 -13.89 23.74
C ARG A 327 18.51 -13.25 25.13
N PRO A 328 18.06 -13.95 26.19
CA PRO A 328 18.31 -13.54 27.56
C PRO A 328 19.80 -13.31 27.82
N ALA A 329 20.11 -12.29 28.62
CA ALA A 329 21.47 -11.97 29.04
C ALA A 329 21.87 -12.79 30.28
N ASP A 330 23.10 -13.29 30.30
CA ASP A 330 23.69 -13.89 31.49
C ASP A 330 24.11 -12.80 32.52
N PRO A 331 24.24 -13.13 33.82
CA PRO A 331 24.41 -12.14 34.89
C PRO A 331 25.68 -11.28 34.82
N ASP A 332 26.70 -11.69 34.07
CA ASP A 332 27.93 -10.94 33.82
C ASP A 332 27.93 -10.17 32.48
N GLU A 333 26.92 -10.40 31.63
CA GLU A 333 26.71 -9.68 30.37
C GLU A 333 25.89 -8.39 30.54
N THR A 334 25.03 -8.29 31.56
CA THR A 334 24.09 -7.16 31.72
C THR A 334 24.75 -5.78 31.84
N ASP A 335 25.99 -5.73 32.33
CA ASP A 335 26.75 -4.49 32.55
C ASP A 335 27.91 -4.30 31.56
N ARG A 336 28.12 -5.22 30.62
CA ARG A 336 29.29 -5.25 29.72
C ARG A 336 28.90 -5.08 28.25
N GLY A 337 29.86 -4.61 27.45
CA GLY A 337 29.65 -4.40 26.01
C GLY A 337 28.81 -3.17 25.65
N PRO A 338 28.75 -2.84 24.35
CA PRO A 338 28.00 -1.70 23.81
C PRO A 338 26.49 -1.83 24.08
N ALA A 339 25.82 -0.69 24.22
CA ALA A 339 24.37 -0.60 24.44
C ALA A 339 23.69 -0.05 23.19
N ILE A 340 22.62 -0.72 22.75
CA ILE A 340 21.83 -0.35 21.56
C ILE A 340 20.34 -0.29 21.90
N THR A 341 19.54 0.44 21.12
CA THR A 341 18.09 0.49 21.31
C THR A 341 17.40 -0.72 20.66
N PRO A 342 16.21 -1.16 21.12
CA PRO A 342 15.59 -2.39 20.62
C PRO A 342 15.12 -2.33 19.16
N GLY A 343 14.94 -1.13 18.62
CA GLY A 343 14.55 -0.91 17.22
C GLY A 343 15.74 -0.73 16.27
N ALA A 344 16.97 -0.82 16.75
CA ALA A 344 18.14 -0.86 15.88
C ALA A 344 18.19 -2.18 15.08
N THR A 345 18.79 -2.13 13.90
CA THR A 345 18.92 -3.28 12.99
C THR A 345 19.99 -4.27 13.46
N VAL A 346 19.85 -5.52 13.03
CA VAL A 346 20.89 -6.55 13.17
C VAL A 346 22.21 -6.09 12.50
N SER A 347 22.16 -5.35 11.39
CA SER A 347 23.32 -4.76 10.71
C SER A 347 24.11 -3.78 11.60
N GLU A 348 23.42 -2.89 12.32
CA GLU A 348 24.07 -1.99 13.28
C GLU A 348 24.70 -2.75 14.44
N ALA A 349 24.04 -3.81 14.94
CA ALA A 349 24.60 -4.67 15.98
C ALA A 349 25.85 -5.44 15.50
N ILE A 350 25.90 -5.91 14.24
CA ILE A 350 27.12 -6.48 13.64
C ILE A 350 28.27 -5.48 13.70
N GLY A 351 28.00 -4.20 13.38
CA GLY A 351 29.00 -3.13 13.43
C GLY A 351 29.56 -2.84 14.83
N GLU A 352 28.75 -2.98 15.88
CA GLU A 352 29.18 -2.79 17.28
C GLU A 352 29.86 -4.04 17.86
N VAL A 353 29.33 -5.24 17.59
CA VAL A 353 29.96 -6.51 18.01
C VAL A 353 31.34 -6.65 17.36
N ALA A 354 31.46 -6.43 16.04
CA ALA A 354 32.74 -6.54 15.33
C ALA A 354 33.79 -5.49 15.75
N ARG A 355 33.37 -4.33 16.27
CA ARG A 355 34.28 -3.29 16.76
C ARG A 355 34.74 -3.52 18.20
N THR A 356 33.90 -4.12 19.04
CA THR A 356 34.14 -4.26 20.48
C THR A 356 34.57 -5.66 20.92
N GLY A 357 34.21 -6.69 20.16
CA GLY A 357 34.42 -8.11 20.52
C GLY A 357 33.44 -8.64 21.57
N PHE A 358 32.52 -7.80 22.08
CA PHE A 358 31.55 -8.17 23.12
C PHE A 358 30.13 -8.26 22.54
N PRO A 359 29.23 -9.05 23.17
CA PRO A 359 27.79 -8.98 22.88
C PRO A 359 27.25 -7.55 23.02
N VAL A 360 26.27 -7.22 22.17
CA VAL A 360 25.52 -5.95 22.24
C VAL A 360 24.35 -6.13 23.21
N ARG A 361 24.23 -5.22 24.19
CA ARG A 361 23.08 -5.17 25.11
C ARG A 361 21.93 -4.40 24.50
N VAL A 362 20.75 -5.00 24.49
CA VAL A 362 19.51 -4.37 24.06
C VAL A 362 18.91 -3.62 25.24
N MET A 363 19.02 -2.29 25.23
CA MET A 363 18.65 -1.42 26.35
C MET A 363 17.39 -0.61 26.03
N GLN A 364 16.42 -0.63 26.94
CA GLN A 364 15.22 0.22 26.88
C GLN A 364 14.92 0.82 28.26
N ASP A 365 14.68 2.13 28.33
CA ASP A 365 14.28 2.84 29.55
C ASP A 365 15.19 2.55 30.77
N GLY A 366 16.50 2.44 30.51
CA GLY A 366 17.53 2.13 31.51
C GLY A 366 17.66 0.65 31.89
N ARG A 367 16.86 -0.24 31.30
CA ARG A 367 16.84 -1.69 31.58
C ARG A 367 17.44 -2.49 30.43
N CYS A 368 18.19 -3.53 30.73
CA CYS A 368 18.58 -4.54 29.75
C CYS A 368 17.39 -5.46 29.48
N LEU A 369 17.04 -5.66 28.20
CA LEU A 369 16.01 -6.60 27.76
C LEU A 369 16.59 -7.97 27.36
N GLY A 370 17.88 -8.00 27.02
CA GLY A 370 18.60 -9.16 26.48
C GLY A 370 19.89 -8.72 25.79
N VAL A 371 20.60 -9.68 25.20
CA VAL A 371 21.82 -9.46 24.41
C VAL A 371 21.73 -10.08 23.03
N VAL A 372 22.53 -9.54 22.12
CA VAL A 372 22.77 -10.06 20.79
C VAL A 372 24.26 -10.32 20.64
N ASP A 373 24.63 -11.57 20.38
CA ASP A 373 26.02 -12.02 20.22
C ASP A 373 26.30 -12.50 18.79
N HIS A 374 27.54 -12.92 18.54
CA HIS A 374 27.98 -13.41 17.23
C HIS A 374 27.12 -14.57 16.69
N GLU A 375 26.63 -15.48 17.54
CA GLU A 375 25.82 -16.63 17.11
C GLU A 375 24.42 -16.16 16.67
N ARG A 376 23.76 -15.32 17.49
CA ARG A 376 22.47 -14.71 17.12
C ARG A 376 22.53 -13.91 15.82
N LEU A 377 23.62 -13.17 15.60
CA LEU A 377 23.83 -12.39 14.36
C LEU A 377 24.05 -13.28 13.14
N LEU A 378 24.88 -14.33 13.28
CA LEU A 378 25.18 -15.25 12.19
C LEU A 378 23.96 -16.08 11.78
N GLU A 379 23.09 -16.48 12.72
CA GLU A 379 21.82 -17.14 12.39
C GLU A 379 20.91 -16.29 11.49
N VAL A 380 20.79 -14.99 11.77
CA VAL A 380 19.95 -14.08 10.97
C VAL A 380 20.46 -13.99 9.52
N ILE A 381 21.77 -13.97 9.32
CA ILE A 381 22.40 -13.99 8.00
C ILE A 381 22.23 -15.37 7.34
N ALA A 382 22.46 -16.46 8.09
CA ALA A 382 22.37 -17.83 7.59
C ALA A 382 20.96 -18.21 7.12
N ALA A 383 19.92 -17.62 7.73
CA ALA A 383 18.53 -17.77 7.30
C ALA A 383 18.25 -17.27 5.87
N ASN A 384 19.12 -16.43 5.29
CA ASN A 384 19.07 -16.06 3.87
C ASN A 384 19.52 -17.23 2.96
N GLY A 385 20.43 -18.08 3.44
CA GLY A 385 21.12 -19.09 2.62
C GLY A 385 20.39 -20.43 2.48
N SER A 386 19.57 -20.82 3.45
CA SER A 386 18.93 -22.15 3.50
C SER A 386 17.83 -22.39 2.44
N GLY A 387 17.53 -21.40 1.60
CA GLY A 387 16.56 -21.50 0.51
C GLY A 387 17.09 -22.13 -0.80
N SER A 388 18.38 -22.50 -0.86
CA SER A 388 19.04 -23.04 -2.06
C SER A 388 19.70 -24.40 -1.80
N GLY A 389 19.20 -25.44 -2.49
CA GLY A 389 19.88 -26.74 -2.58
C GLY A 389 19.16 -27.92 -1.94
N ASN A 390 18.02 -28.35 -2.48
CA ASN A 390 17.67 -29.77 -2.43
C ASN A 390 16.97 -30.21 -3.73
N GLY A 391 17.78 -30.70 -4.67
CA GLY A 391 17.38 -31.01 -6.04
C GLY A 391 18.20 -32.14 -6.64
N ASN A 392 18.50 -33.18 -5.85
CA ASN A 392 19.16 -34.38 -6.35
C ASN A 392 18.60 -35.62 -5.64
N GLY A 393 18.13 -36.60 -6.41
CA GLY A 393 17.22 -37.64 -5.90
C GLY A 393 16.86 -38.73 -6.90
N ASN A 394 17.90 -39.31 -7.53
CA ASN A 394 17.95 -40.61 -8.23
C ASN A 394 16.68 -41.23 -8.85
N GLY A 395 16.77 -41.53 -10.15
CA GLY A 395 15.97 -42.55 -10.84
C GLY A 395 16.84 -43.29 -11.87
N ASP A 396 17.28 -44.51 -11.53
CA ASP A 396 18.14 -45.36 -12.37
C ASP A 396 17.30 -46.20 -13.37
N GLY A 397 17.86 -46.60 -14.52
CA GLY A 397 17.10 -47.30 -15.57
C GLY A 397 17.78 -47.46 -16.93
N GLY A 398 18.65 -48.48 -17.06
CA GLY A 398 19.49 -48.74 -18.25
C GLY A 398 18.82 -49.18 -19.56
N GLY A 399 19.66 -49.45 -20.58
CA GLY A 399 19.26 -50.08 -21.86
C GLY A 399 19.99 -49.51 -23.10
N PRO A 400 20.79 -50.29 -23.84
CA PRO A 400 21.55 -49.79 -24.99
C PRO A 400 20.94 -50.10 -26.37
N GLY A 401 20.80 -49.06 -27.20
CA GLY A 401 21.12 -49.11 -28.64
C GLY A 401 19.98 -49.32 -29.66
N HIS A 402 19.98 -48.48 -30.71
CA HIS A 402 19.78 -48.96 -32.09
C HIS A 402 20.48 -48.04 -33.13
N ARG A 403 20.67 -48.56 -34.35
CA ARG A 403 21.21 -47.83 -35.52
C ARG A 403 20.09 -47.36 -36.47
N GLY A 404 20.33 -46.32 -37.27
CA GLY A 404 19.75 -46.21 -38.64
C GLY A 404 19.54 -44.80 -39.23
N ALA A 405 20.15 -44.53 -40.40
CA ALA A 405 19.94 -43.38 -41.32
C ALA A 405 20.15 -41.95 -40.75
N GLY A 406 20.49 -40.89 -41.51
CA GLY A 406 20.66 -40.71 -42.98
C GLY A 406 19.52 -39.85 -43.58
N GLY A 407 19.75 -38.78 -44.35
CA GLY A 407 20.99 -38.07 -44.73
C GLY A 407 20.73 -36.99 -45.81
N ALA A 408 21.79 -36.31 -46.26
CA ALA A 408 21.86 -35.36 -47.40
C ALA A 408 21.19 -33.96 -47.28
N GLY A 409 21.78 -32.97 -47.98
CA GLY A 409 21.26 -31.60 -48.19
C GLY A 409 21.61 -30.58 -47.08
N GLY A 410 22.37 -29.50 -47.29
CA GLY A 410 23.18 -29.06 -48.44
C GLY A 410 22.74 -27.72 -49.03
N LEU A 411 23.70 -26.80 -49.23
CA LEU A 411 23.56 -25.44 -49.83
C LEU A 411 22.85 -24.37 -48.95
N LYS A 412 23.18 -23.08 -48.99
CA LYS A 412 24.46 -22.35 -49.26
C LYS A 412 24.31 -20.89 -48.75
N HIS A 413 25.40 -20.18 -48.49
CA HIS A 413 25.37 -18.72 -48.32
C HIS A 413 25.04 -17.99 -49.64
N ALA A 414 24.28 -16.90 -49.53
CA ALA A 414 24.35 -15.74 -50.41
C ALA A 414 23.91 -14.47 -49.64
N ALA A 415 24.67 -13.39 -49.78
CA ALA A 415 24.16 -12.03 -49.55
C ALA A 415 23.51 -11.50 -50.86
N PRO A 416 22.84 -10.34 -50.83
CA PRO A 416 23.54 -9.16 -51.37
C PRO A 416 23.22 -7.82 -50.66
N ASP A 417 24.00 -6.79 -51.01
CA ASP A 417 23.74 -5.37 -50.73
C ASP A 417 22.46 -4.83 -51.42
N GLY A 418 21.99 -3.65 -50.99
CA GLY A 418 21.48 -2.68 -51.97
C GLY A 418 20.41 -1.64 -51.56
N ARG A 419 20.87 -0.47 -51.10
CA ARG A 419 20.26 0.88 -51.28
C ARG A 419 18.89 1.25 -50.65
N GLU A 420 18.82 2.56 -50.33
CA GLU A 420 17.77 3.59 -50.49
C GLU A 420 16.33 3.15 -50.88
N VAL A 421 15.25 3.86 -50.50
CA VAL A 421 15.07 5.33 -50.48
C VAL A 421 13.98 5.78 -49.48
N ALA A 422 13.98 7.10 -49.18
CA ALA A 422 12.91 7.94 -48.61
C ALA A 422 12.66 7.86 -47.09
#